data_AF-A0A832VVF4-F1
#
_entry.id   AF-A0A832VVF4-F1
#
_cell.length_a   1.000
_cell.length_b   1.000
_cell.length_c   1.000
_cell.angle_alpha   90.00
_cell.angle_beta   90.00
_cell.angle_gamma   90.00
#
_symmetry.space_group_name_H-M   'P 1'
#
loop_
_entity.id
_entity.type
_entity.pdbx_description
1 polymer ?
#
loop_
_entity_poly.entity_id
_entity_poly.type
_entity_poly.pdbx_seq_one_letter_code
_entity_poly.pdbx_strand_id
1 'polypeptide(L)'
;MLKQKAVQSPKSIKPKKLGKVRVTKNKVIKLQKELRQYYDANSFLSWSASKKKYVILGSNEPKNGLVSCPECKIGKLMVIRSRRTKKRFMGCSNYYNGCKASSPMLQKAMIYATKSPCPECHWPMILYRYSRKKKWIKQCANYHCITNKPKD
;
A
#
# COMPACT_ATOMS: atom_id res chain seq x y z
N MET A 1 -46.85 45.15 25.88
CA MET A 1 -46.99 44.48 24.57
C MET A 1 -45.83 43.50 24.35
N LEU A 2 -46.02 42.21 24.66
CA LEU A 2 -45.01 41.17 24.41
C LEU A 2 -45.40 40.44 23.11
N LYS A 3 -44.64 40.68 22.03
CA LYS A 3 -44.81 39.97 20.75
C LYS A 3 -44.34 38.52 20.91
N GLN A 4 -45.26 37.58 20.80
CA GLN A 4 -44.94 36.14 20.70
C GLN A 4 -44.19 35.90 19.38
N LYS A 5 -42.95 35.41 19.47
CA LYS A 5 -42.21 34.94 18.28
C LYS A 5 -42.75 33.57 17.90
N ALA A 6 -43.30 33.46 16.68
CA ALA A 6 -43.74 32.19 16.12
C ALA A 6 -42.57 31.20 16.03
N VAL A 7 -42.71 30.06 16.71
CA VAL A 7 -41.79 28.92 16.60
C VAL A 7 -42.02 28.30 15.23
N GLN A 8 -41.07 28.49 14.30
CA GLN A 8 -41.09 27.79 13.03
C GLN A 8 -40.82 26.30 13.27
N SER A 9 -41.74 25.46 12.81
CA SER A 9 -41.63 24.00 12.89
C SER A 9 -40.40 23.51 12.10
N PRO A 10 -39.65 22.51 12.59
CA PRO A 10 -38.52 21.96 11.87
C PRO A 10 -38.98 21.33 10.56
N LYS A 11 -38.46 21.81 9.44
CA LYS A 11 -38.70 21.26 8.10
C LYS A 11 -38.31 19.78 8.10
N SER A 12 -39.23 18.91 7.70
CA SER A 12 -38.99 17.46 7.63
C SER A 12 -37.87 17.14 6.64
N ILE A 13 -36.73 16.67 7.16
CA ILE A 13 -35.63 16.18 6.32
C ILE A 13 -36.09 14.85 5.73
N LYS A 14 -36.55 14.87 4.47
CA LYS A 14 -36.95 13.65 3.76
C LYS A 14 -35.75 12.68 3.72
N PRO A 15 -35.90 11.41 4.12
CA PRO A 15 -34.81 10.46 4.08
C PRO A 15 -34.38 10.29 2.62
N LYS A 16 -33.14 10.68 2.31
CA LYS A 16 -32.55 10.43 1.01
C LYS A 16 -32.56 8.92 0.79
N LYS A 17 -33.18 8.43 -0.29
CA LYS A 17 -33.15 7.01 -0.67
C LYS A 17 -31.69 6.58 -0.83
N LEU A 18 -31.12 5.93 0.19
CA LEU A 18 -29.78 5.34 0.07
C LEU A 18 -29.85 4.22 -0.98
N GLY A 19 -28.98 4.29 -1.98
CA GLY A 19 -28.88 3.24 -3.00
C GLY A 19 -28.62 1.88 -2.34
N LYS A 20 -29.27 0.82 -2.83
CA LYS A 20 -29.04 -0.55 -2.35
C LYS A 20 -27.57 -0.92 -2.48
N VAL A 21 -26.87 -1.13 -1.35
CA VAL A 21 -25.48 -1.60 -1.34
C VAL A 21 -25.46 -3.07 -1.75
N ARG A 22 -24.92 -3.37 -2.94
CA ARG A 22 -24.68 -4.76 -3.34
C ARG A 22 -23.51 -5.33 -2.54
N VAL A 23 -23.80 -6.31 -1.68
CA VAL A 23 -22.81 -7.07 -0.91
C VAL A 23 -22.25 -8.17 -1.79
N THR A 24 -20.94 -8.18 -2.00
CA THR A 24 -20.23 -9.24 -2.75
C THR A 24 -19.34 -10.02 -1.81
N LYS A 25 -19.05 -11.29 -2.14
CA LYS A 25 -18.13 -12.14 -1.34
C LYS A 25 -16.79 -11.43 -1.05
N ASN A 26 -16.23 -10.74 -2.05
CA ASN A 26 -15.00 -9.96 -1.90
C ASN A 26 -15.11 -8.80 -0.90
N LYS A 27 -16.27 -8.11 -0.85
CA LYS A 27 -16.52 -7.05 0.15
C LYS A 27 -16.59 -7.63 1.55
N VAL A 28 -17.25 -8.78 1.73
CA VAL A 28 -17.35 -9.47 3.02
C VAL A 28 -15.97 -9.91 3.50
N ILE A 29 -15.17 -10.56 2.63
CA ILE A 29 -13.80 -10.99 2.96
C ILE A 29 -12.92 -9.79 3.33
N LYS A 30 -13.05 -8.67 2.61
CA LYS A 30 -12.31 -7.44 2.91
C LYS A 30 -12.69 -6.89 4.28
N LEU A 31 -13.98 -6.82 4.59
CA LEU A 31 -14.48 -6.37 5.89
C LEU A 31 -13.99 -7.29 7.02
N GLN A 32 -14.08 -8.61 6.86
CA GLN A 32 -13.58 -9.58 7.83
C GLN A 32 -12.07 -9.45 8.09
N LYS A 33 -11.27 -9.14 7.06
CA LYS A 33 -9.83 -8.86 7.22
C LYS A 33 -9.60 -7.58 8.02
N GLU A 34 -10.35 -6.52 7.71
CA GLU A 34 -10.25 -5.23 8.43
C GLU A 34 -10.68 -5.37 9.90
N LEU A 35 -11.71 -6.17 10.19
CA LEU A 35 -12.13 -6.47 11.56
C LEU A 35 -11.07 -7.30 12.32
N ARG A 36 -10.56 -8.39 11.74
CA ARG A 36 -9.51 -9.20 12.38
C ARG A 36 -8.28 -8.39 12.76
N GLN A 37 -7.88 -7.48 11.89
CA GLN A 37 -6.77 -6.59 12.12
C GLN A 37 -7.02 -5.61 13.29
N TYR A 38 -8.27 -5.20 13.53
CA TYR A 38 -8.63 -4.34 14.66
C TYR A 38 -8.58 -5.07 16.01
N TYR A 39 -8.92 -6.36 16.02
CA TYR A 39 -8.97 -7.19 17.23
C TYR A 39 -7.69 -7.98 17.51
N ASP A 40 -6.62 -7.76 16.74
CA ASP A 40 -5.34 -8.44 16.96
C ASP A 40 -4.65 -7.87 18.22
N ALA A 41 -4.44 -8.72 19.22
CA ALA A 41 -3.82 -8.35 20.50
C ALA A 41 -2.39 -7.79 20.34
N ASN A 42 -1.71 -8.14 19.24
CA ASN A 42 -0.35 -7.66 18.93
C ASN A 42 -0.35 -6.38 18.07
N SER A 43 -1.51 -5.82 17.75
CA SER A 43 -1.62 -4.62 16.93
C SER A 43 -1.65 -3.34 17.77
N PHE A 44 -0.74 -2.41 17.49
CA PHE A 44 -0.63 -1.11 18.13
C PHE A 44 -1.02 0.04 17.19
N LEU A 45 -1.66 1.08 17.71
CA LEU A 45 -2.10 2.26 16.97
C LEU A 45 -0.97 3.28 16.82
N SER A 46 -0.54 3.54 15.59
CA SER A 46 0.44 4.58 15.27
C SER A 46 -0.20 5.80 14.62
N TRP A 47 0.20 7.02 14.99
CA TRP A 47 -0.22 8.22 14.28
C TRP A 47 0.56 8.41 12.97
N SER A 48 -0.13 8.47 11.83
CA SER A 48 0.50 8.79 10.54
C SER A 48 0.30 10.27 10.20
N ALA A 49 1.29 11.11 10.52
CA ALA A 49 1.27 12.55 10.19
C ALA A 49 0.96 12.84 8.70
N SER A 50 1.55 12.06 7.77
CA SER A 50 1.31 12.22 6.32
C SER A 50 -0.14 11.93 5.90
N LYS A 51 -0.88 11.14 6.67
CA LYS A 51 -2.27 10.74 6.37
C LYS A 51 -3.28 11.38 7.33
N LYS A 52 -2.81 12.14 8.34
CA LYS A 52 -3.60 12.72 9.44
C LYS A 52 -4.59 11.72 10.06
N LYS A 53 -4.13 10.49 10.31
CA LYS A 53 -4.96 9.43 10.92
C LYS A 53 -4.12 8.41 11.67
N TYR A 54 -4.75 7.76 12.65
CA TYR A 54 -4.19 6.57 13.29
C TYR A 54 -4.19 5.39 12.30
N VAL A 55 -3.11 4.63 12.32
CA VAL A 55 -2.84 3.45 11.50
C VAL A 55 -2.49 2.32 12.45
N ILE A 56 -3.25 1.24 12.36
CA ILE A 56 -3.01 0.01 13.10
C ILE A 56 -1.77 -0.66 12.48
N LEU A 57 -0.68 -0.74 13.23
CA LEU A 57 0.56 -1.46 12.89
C LEU A 57 0.63 -2.72 13.74
N GLY A 58 0.89 -3.89 13.16
CA GLY A 58 1.01 -5.13 13.94
C GLY A 58 0.94 -6.40 13.10
N SER A 59 -0.12 -6.60 12.32
CA SER A 59 -0.33 -7.82 11.52
C SER A 59 -0.73 -7.57 10.07
N ASN A 60 -0.71 -6.30 9.64
CA ASN A 60 -1.08 -5.96 8.28
C ASN A 60 -0.03 -6.40 7.27
N GLU A 61 -0.36 -7.44 6.50
CA GLU A 61 0.23 -7.57 5.19
C GLU A 61 -0.19 -6.37 4.33
N PRO A 62 0.76 -5.51 3.89
CA PRO A 62 0.40 -4.42 3.00
C PRO A 62 -0.27 -5.00 1.75
N LYS A 63 -1.41 -4.45 1.33
CA LYS A 63 -2.13 -4.90 0.12
C LYS A 63 -1.25 -4.88 -1.13
N ASN A 64 -0.27 -3.98 -1.16
CA ASN A 64 0.70 -3.81 -2.24
C ASN A 64 2.05 -4.49 -1.92
N GLY A 65 2.12 -5.32 -0.89
CA GLY A 65 3.29 -6.12 -0.54
C GLY A 65 3.52 -7.20 -1.58
N LEU A 66 4.77 -7.31 -2.04
CA LEU A 66 5.17 -8.24 -3.09
C LEU A 66 5.77 -9.50 -2.47
N VAL A 67 6.89 -9.33 -1.78
CA VAL A 67 7.71 -10.40 -1.19
C VAL A 67 8.14 -9.96 0.21
N SER A 68 8.38 -10.90 1.12
CA SER A 68 8.91 -10.61 2.45
C SER A 68 10.27 -9.92 2.36
N CYS A 69 10.54 -8.98 3.27
CA CYS A 69 11.78 -8.23 3.30
C CYS A 69 12.94 -9.11 3.79
N PRO A 70 14.05 -9.25 3.04
CA PRO A 70 15.18 -10.06 3.47
C PRO A 70 15.94 -9.48 4.68
N GLU A 71 15.91 -8.16 4.87
CA GLU A 71 16.63 -7.51 5.98
C GLU A 71 15.91 -7.67 7.32
N CYS A 72 14.61 -7.34 7.39
CA CYS A 72 13.88 -7.38 8.65
C CYS A 72 13.01 -8.62 8.85
N LYS A 73 12.73 -9.41 7.79
CA LYS A 73 11.85 -10.60 7.76
C LYS A 73 10.40 -10.42 8.24
N ILE A 74 10.09 -9.29 8.88
CA ILE A 74 8.77 -8.92 9.42
C ILE A 74 7.94 -8.19 8.36
N GLY A 75 8.57 -7.25 7.64
CA GLY A 75 7.89 -6.42 6.64
C GLY A 75 7.84 -7.07 5.25
N LYS A 76 7.09 -6.45 4.33
CA LYS A 76 7.08 -6.79 2.90
C LYS A 76 7.66 -5.66 2.07
N LEU A 77 8.36 -6.01 1.00
CA LEU A 77 8.82 -5.09 -0.02
C LEU A 77 7.65 -4.64 -0.90
N MET A 78 7.58 -3.35 -1.17
CA MET A 78 6.54 -2.75 -1.99
C MET A 78 7.09 -1.59 -2.83
N VAL A 79 6.40 -1.28 -3.94
CA VAL A 79 6.73 -0.12 -4.77
C VAL A 79 6.15 1.13 -4.12
N ILE A 80 7.04 2.06 -3.78
CA ILE A 80 6.70 3.32 -3.13
C ILE A 80 7.03 4.46 -4.10
N ARG A 81 6.17 5.48 -4.12
CA ARG A 81 6.47 6.76 -4.77
C ARG A 81 6.71 7.81 -3.70
N SER A 82 7.90 8.40 -3.69
CA SER A 82 8.22 9.48 -2.75
C SER A 82 7.31 10.68 -2.99
N ARG A 83 6.74 11.23 -1.92
CA ARG A 83 5.96 12.47 -1.99
C ARG A 83 6.84 13.68 -2.28
N ARG A 84 8.06 13.70 -1.72
CA ARG A 84 9.02 14.82 -1.87
C ARG A 84 9.65 14.84 -3.26
N THR A 85 10.25 13.72 -3.68
CA THR A 85 11.02 13.68 -4.93
C THR A 85 10.20 13.22 -6.14
N LYS A 86 8.96 12.75 -5.93
CA LYS A 86 8.09 12.13 -6.95
C LYS A 86 8.71 10.89 -7.64
N LYS A 87 9.90 10.43 -7.20
CA LYS A 87 10.61 9.25 -7.72
C LYS A 87 10.03 7.97 -7.12
N ARG A 88 10.09 6.88 -7.90
CA ARG A 88 9.69 5.53 -7.51
C ARG A 88 10.88 4.76 -6.94
N PHE A 89 10.66 3.98 -5.90
CA PHE A 89 11.67 3.10 -5.32
C PHE A 89 10.97 1.89 -4.69
N MET A 90 11.71 0.80 -4.52
CA MET A 90 11.24 -0.27 -3.65
C MET A 90 11.64 0.03 -2.22
N GLY A 91 10.71 -0.17 -1.30
CA GLY A 91 10.97 -0.01 0.13
C GLY A 91 10.20 -1.04 0.95
N CYS A 92 10.69 -1.30 2.16
CA CYS A 92 10.00 -2.14 3.13
C CYS A 92 8.81 -1.40 3.76
N SER A 93 7.71 -2.12 4.00
CA SER A 93 6.57 -1.61 4.77
C SER A 93 6.93 -1.29 6.22
N ASN A 94 7.97 -1.94 6.77
CA ASN A 94 8.43 -1.78 8.14
C ASN A 94 9.52 -0.69 8.30
N TYR A 95 9.60 0.26 7.36
CA TYR A 95 10.62 1.32 7.38
C TYR A 95 10.60 2.16 8.67
N TYR A 96 9.39 2.49 9.18
CA TYR A 96 9.24 3.30 10.39
C TYR A 96 9.78 2.65 11.68
N ASN A 97 9.89 1.32 11.69
CA ASN A 97 10.43 0.56 12.82
C ASN A 97 11.94 0.27 12.66
N GLY A 98 12.62 1.03 11.79
CA GLY A 98 14.08 0.98 11.64
C GLY A 98 14.62 0.16 10.47
N CYS A 99 13.76 -0.45 9.65
CA CYS A 99 14.21 -1.19 8.46
C CYS A 99 14.71 -0.22 7.37
N LYS A 100 15.93 -0.46 6.84
CA LYS A 100 16.58 0.40 5.83
C LYS A 100 16.50 -0.14 4.40
N ALA A 101 15.92 -1.33 4.20
CA ALA A 101 15.73 -1.96 2.89
C ALA A 101 15.04 -1.03 1.90
N SER A 102 15.83 -0.48 0.98
CA SER A 102 15.35 0.35 -0.12
C SER A 102 16.24 0.20 -1.33
N SER A 103 15.64 0.18 -2.53
CA SER A 103 16.37 0.11 -3.80
C SER A 103 15.76 1.11 -4.78
N PRO A 104 16.59 1.96 -5.42
CA PRO A 104 16.10 2.87 -6.46
C PRO A 104 15.54 2.06 -7.64
N MET A 105 14.44 2.53 -8.22
CA MET A 105 13.82 1.88 -9.37
C MET A 105 13.98 2.69 -10.65
N LEU A 106 13.72 2.04 -11.79
CA LEU A 106 13.66 2.69 -13.10
C LEU A 106 12.55 3.76 -13.13
N GLN A 107 12.94 5.02 -13.30
CA GLN A 107 11.99 6.13 -13.15
C GLN A 107 11.09 6.34 -14.37
N LYS A 108 11.59 6.07 -15.58
CA LYS A 108 10.88 6.34 -16.85
C LYS A 108 10.20 5.10 -17.45
N ALA A 109 10.51 3.90 -16.96
CA ALA A 109 9.95 2.66 -17.51
C ALA A 109 8.53 2.38 -17.02
N MET A 110 7.73 1.70 -17.85
CA MET A 110 6.54 0.97 -17.38
C MET A 110 7.01 -0.28 -16.65
N ILE A 111 6.47 -0.52 -15.45
CA ILE A 111 6.95 -1.58 -14.56
C ILE A 111 5.75 -2.36 -14.03
N TYR A 112 5.85 -3.68 -14.09
CA TYR A 112 5.02 -4.61 -13.36
C TYR A 112 5.89 -5.35 -12.35
N ALA A 113 5.60 -5.15 -11.07
CA ALA A 113 6.28 -5.87 -10.01
C ALA A 113 5.60 -7.21 -9.78
N THR A 114 6.37 -8.28 -9.81
CA THR A 114 5.88 -9.64 -9.61
C THR A 114 6.05 -10.05 -8.14
N LYS A 115 5.26 -11.03 -7.70
CA LYS A 115 5.40 -11.62 -6.37
C LYS A 115 6.44 -12.75 -6.31
N SER A 116 7.17 -12.99 -7.39
CA SER A 116 8.24 -13.99 -7.40
C SER A 116 9.52 -13.39 -6.79
N PRO A 117 10.10 -14.01 -5.75
CA PRO A 117 11.40 -13.62 -5.22
C PRO A 117 12.52 -13.93 -6.23
N CYS A 118 13.59 -13.14 -6.19
CA CYS A 118 14.85 -13.41 -6.85
C CYS A 118 15.57 -14.55 -6.09
N PRO A 119 16.17 -15.54 -6.80
CA PRO A 119 16.87 -16.66 -6.15
C PRO A 119 18.08 -16.22 -5.33
N GLU A 120 18.76 -15.14 -5.71
CA GLU A 120 19.99 -14.68 -5.04
C GLU A 120 19.69 -13.78 -3.83
N CYS A 121 19.03 -12.64 -4.09
CA CYS A 121 18.86 -11.62 -3.06
C CYS A 121 17.48 -11.64 -2.38
N HIS A 122 16.55 -12.49 -2.82
CA HIS A 122 15.18 -12.58 -2.30
C HIS A 122 14.33 -11.31 -2.48
N TRP A 123 14.82 -10.32 -3.23
CA TRP A 123 13.99 -9.18 -3.66
C TRP A 123 13.02 -9.60 -4.76
N PRO A 124 11.86 -8.95 -4.89
CA PRO A 124 10.92 -9.26 -5.96
C PRO A 124 11.50 -8.99 -7.35
N MET A 125 11.11 -9.82 -8.31
CA MET A 125 11.41 -9.60 -9.72
C MET A 125 10.46 -8.56 -10.33
N ILE A 126 10.96 -7.80 -11.30
CA ILE A 126 10.20 -6.81 -12.06
C ILE A 126 10.22 -7.13 -13.55
N LEU A 127 9.11 -6.86 -14.21
CA LEU A 127 9.02 -6.80 -15.67
C LEU A 127 8.94 -5.33 -16.06
N TYR A 128 9.80 -4.88 -16.95
CA TYR A 128 9.77 -3.50 -17.41
C TYR A 128 9.92 -3.36 -18.92
N ARG A 129 9.41 -2.23 -19.44
CA ARG A 129 9.67 -1.76 -20.80
C ARG A 129 9.69 -0.24 -20.83
N TYR A 130 10.50 0.35 -21.70
CA TYR A 130 10.57 1.81 -21.86
C TYR A 130 9.54 2.38 -22.82
N SER A 131 9.13 1.59 -23.82
CA SER A 131 8.13 1.98 -24.82
C SER A 131 7.27 0.78 -25.16
N ARG A 132 6.05 1.03 -25.67
CA ARG A 132 5.10 -0.02 -26.06
C ARG A 132 5.66 -0.96 -27.14
N LYS A 133 6.54 -0.44 -28.01
CA LYS A 133 7.21 -1.21 -29.08
C LYS A 133 8.32 -2.14 -28.57
N LYS A 134 8.88 -1.88 -27.38
CA LYS A 134 9.96 -2.70 -26.81
C LYS A 134 9.38 -3.93 -26.10
N LYS A 135 10.10 -5.05 -26.17
CA LYS A 135 9.79 -6.27 -25.43
C LYS A 135 9.87 -6.01 -23.92
N TRP A 136 9.12 -6.80 -23.15
CA TRP A 136 9.23 -6.82 -21.70
C TRP A 136 10.53 -7.51 -21.29
N ILE A 137 11.28 -6.87 -20.40
CA ILE A 137 12.53 -7.40 -19.84
C ILE A 137 12.27 -7.75 -18.37
N LYS A 138 12.70 -8.94 -17.95
CA LYS A 138 12.65 -9.40 -16.56
C LYS A 138 13.98 -9.07 -15.88
N GLN A 139 13.93 -8.38 -14.75
CA GLN A 139 15.11 -7.98 -13.97
C GLN A 139 14.81 -8.05 -12.47
N CYS A 140 15.82 -8.23 -11.63
CA CYS A 140 15.66 -8.09 -10.18
C CYS A 140 15.47 -6.62 -9.78
N ALA A 141 14.59 -6.36 -8.81
CA ALA A 141 14.34 -5.00 -8.32
C ALA A 141 15.47 -4.41 -7.47
N ASN A 142 16.34 -5.25 -6.91
CA ASN A 142 17.51 -4.78 -6.19
C ASN A 142 18.60 -4.34 -7.18
N TYR A 143 18.94 -3.06 -7.15
CA TYR A 143 19.99 -2.50 -8.01
C TYR A 143 21.35 -3.17 -7.79
N HIS A 144 21.65 -3.57 -6.55
CA HIS A 144 22.92 -4.20 -6.17
C HIS A 144 22.96 -5.71 -6.41
N CYS A 145 21.93 -6.31 -7.02
CA CYS A 145 21.89 -7.76 -7.24
C CYS A 145 22.87 -8.20 -8.33
N ILE A 146 23.55 -9.32 -8.09
CA ILE A 146 24.50 -9.96 -9.02
C ILE A 146 23.80 -10.33 -10.33
N THR A 147 22.53 -10.74 -10.30
CA THR A 147 21.76 -11.11 -11.50
C THR A 147 21.57 -9.96 -12.49
N ASN A 148 21.78 -8.70 -12.06
CA ASN A 148 21.63 -7.53 -12.91
C ASN A 148 22.94 -7.12 -13.60
N LYS A 149 24.08 -7.68 -13.18
CA LYS A 149 25.36 -7.44 -13.83
C LYS A 149 25.43 -8.29 -15.11
N PRO A 150 26.07 -7.80 -16.18
CA PRO A 150 26.39 -8.66 -17.32
C PRO A 150 27.20 -9.86 -16.81
N LYS A 151 26.91 -11.05 -17.33
CA LYS A 151 27.81 -12.18 -17.18
C LYS A 151 28.97 -11.91 -18.13
N ASP A 152 30.16 -11.74 -17.58
CA ASP A 152 31.40 -11.67 -18.36
C ASP A 152 31.67 -13.01 -19.08
#